data_AF-A0A1S8SQS2-F1
#
_entry.id   AF-A0A1S8SQS2-F1
#
_cell.length_a   1.000
_cell.length_b   1.000
_cell.length_c   1.000
_cell.angle_alpha   90.00
_cell.angle_beta   90.00
_cell.angle_gamma   90.00
#
_symmetry.space_group_name_H-M   'P 1'
#
loop_
_entity.id
_entity.type
_entity.pdbx_description
1 polymer ?
#
loop_
_entity_poly.entity_id
_entity_poly.type
_entity_poly.pdbx_seq_one_letter_code
_entity_poly.pdbx_strand_id
1 'polypeptide(L)'
;MKKNITIFFTSIILFFAINITTTFANPTRSFTTGVYNARDTNLLIGSSLTARITPPDSKAIILVIDSDQTMQALVRLNQKVPQQILPPLDYDYSIIIFTNGTVLLS
;
A
#
# COMPACT_ATOMS: atom_id res chain seq x y z
N MET A 1 -4.23 20.89 49.27
CA MET A 1 -3.50 21.42 48.09
C MET A 1 -2.49 20.43 47.51
N LYS A 2 -1.71 19.68 48.31
CA LYS A 2 -0.70 18.72 47.79
C LYS A 2 -1.29 17.52 47.00
N LYS A 3 -2.43 16.96 47.42
CA LYS A 3 -3.07 15.78 46.78
C LYS A 3 -3.52 16.02 45.32
N ASN A 4 -4.04 17.21 45.04
CA ASN A 4 -4.57 17.54 43.71
C ASN A 4 -3.45 17.77 42.70
N ILE A 5 -2.28 18.26 43.16
CA ILE A 5 -1.08 18.41 42.35
C ILE A 5 -0.57 17.04 41.90
N THR A 6 -0.51 16.06 42.81
CA THR A 6 -0.04 14.72 42.48
C THR A 6 -0.91 14.05 41.41
N ILE A 7 -2.24 14.17 41.50
CA ILE A 7 -3.17 13.60 40.52
C ILE A 7 -2.96 14.25 39.13
N PHE A 8 -2.77 15.57 39.10
CA PHE A 8 -2.52 16.31 37.86
C PHE A 8 -1.22 15.85 37.18
N PHE A 9 -0.14 15.70 37.94
CA PHE A 9 1.15 15.22 37.41
C PHE A 9 1.09 13.77 36.93
N THR A 10 0.41 12.87 37.65
CA THR A 10 0.24 11.48 37.20
C THR A 10 -0.55 11.41 35.89
N SER A 11 -1.58 12.25 35.72
CA SER A 11 -2.37 12.29 34.49
C SER A 11 -1.59 12.84 33.30
N ILE A 12 -0.67 13.78 33.53
CA ILE A 12 0.16 14.37 32.45
C ILE A 12 1.18 13.36 31.93
N ILE A 13 1.79 12.57 32.83
CA ILE A 13 2.78 11.55 32.45
C ILE A 13 2.12 10.47 31.58
N LEU A 14 0.87 10.09 31.90
CA LEU A 14 0.12 9.11 31.13
C LEU A 14 -0.22 9.62 29.71
N PHE A 15 -0.45 10.93 29.55
CA PHE A 15 -0.71 11.56 28.25
C PHE A 15 0.52 11.59 27.35
N PHE A 16 1.73 11.73 27.91
CA PHE A 16 2.98 11.67 27.12
C PHE A 16 3.45 10.23 26.84
N ALA A 17 2.92 9.23 27.55
CA ALA A 17 3.20 7.81 27.30
C ALA A 17 2.45 7.23 26.09
N ILE A 18 1.70 8.06 25.34
CA ILE A 18 1.07 7.65 24.09
C ILE A 18 2.19 7.37 23.08
N ASN A 19 2.47 6.09 22.85
CA ASN A 19 3.39 5.63 21.82
C ASN A 19 2.88 6.13 20.47
N ILE A 20 3.57 7.11 19.90
CA ILE A 20 3.31 7.60 18.55
C ILE A 20 3.81 6.51 17.60
N THR A 21 2.92 5.64 17.12
CA THR A 21 3.25 4.75 16.01
C THR A 21 3.31 5.60 14.75
N THR A 22 4.52 5.91 14.29
CA THR A 22 4.72 6.55 13.00
C THR A 22 4.32 5.55 11.92
N THR A 23 3.09 5.68 11.41
CA THR A 23 2.67 4.95 10.22
C THR A 23 3.38 5.59 9.03
N PHE A 24 4.36 4.88 8.46
CA PHE A 24 4.92 5.27 7.17
C PHE A 24 3.85 4.98 6.11
N ALA A 25 3.18 6.03 5.63
CA ALA A 25 2.29 5.90 4.48
C ALA A 25 3.13 5.46 3.28
N ASN A 26 2.77 4.35 2.66
CA ASN A 26 3.44 3.85 1.47
C ASN A 26 3.28 4.89 0.34
N PRO A 27 4.37 5.34 -0.31
CA PRO A 27 4.26 6.32 -1.38
C PRO A 27 3.33 5.82 -2.48
N THR A 28 2.27 6.58 -2.75
CA THR A 28 1.36 6.28 -3.86
C THR A 28 2.07 6.48 -5.19
N ARG A 29 2.16 5.43 -5.99
CA ARG A 29 2.77 5.45 -7.33
C ARG A 29 1.74 5.13 -8.40
N SER A 30 1.79 5.85 -9.51
CA SER A 30 0.91 5.68 -10.66
C SER A 30 1.59 4.90 -11.77
N PHE A 31 0.91 3.88 -12.28
CA PHE A 31 1.38 3.01 -13.35
C PHE A 31 0.36 2.97 -14.48
N THR A 32 0.87 2.80 -15.70
CA THR A 32 0.09 2.61 -16.91
C THR A 32 0.27 1.18 -17.41
N THR A 33 -0.13 0.88 -18.65
CA THR A 33 0.12 -0.43 -19.24
C THR A 33 1.62 -0.66 -19.42
N GLY A 34 2.13 -1.79 -18.93
CA GLY A 34 3.55 -2.11 -19.02
C GLY A 34 3.98 -3.26 -18.12
N VAL A 35 5.28 -3.54 -18.16
CA VAL A 35 5.97 -4.50 -17.28
C VAL A 35 6.92 -3.69 -16.40
N TYR A 36 6.77 -3.84 -15.08
CA TYR A 36 7.55 -3.11 -14.09
C TYR A 36 8.26 -4.09 -13.18
N ASN A 37 9.54 -3.85 -12.91
CA ASN A 37 10.23 -4.56 -11.85
C ASN A 37 9.93 -3.89 -10.51
N ALA A 38 9.56 -4.66 -9.48
CA ALA A 38 9.22 -4.16 -8.16
C ALA A 38 10.33 -3.26 -7.57
N ARG A 39 11.61 -3.60 -7.80
CA ARG A 39 12.76 -2.80 -7.35
C ARG A 39 12.78 -1.38 -7.91
N ASP A 40 12.32 -1.19 -9.15
CA ASP A 40 12.39 0.09 -9.84
C ASP A 40 11.15 0.97 -9.57
N THR A 41 10.12 0.40 -8.94
CA THR A 41 8.85 1.09 -8.70
C THR A 41 8.87 2.06 -7.52
N ASN A 42 9.91 2.04 -6.69
CA ASN A 42 9.97 2.79 -5.42
C ASN A 42 8.72 2.58 -4.53
N LEU A 43 8.15 1.37 -4.56
CA LEU A 43 7.12 0.92 -3.64
C LEU A 43 7.77 0.37 -2.36
N LEU A 44 7.03 0.41 -1.24
CA LEU A 44 7.46 -0.27 -0.03
C LEU A 44 7.31 -1.79 -0.20
N ILE A 45 8.44 -2.47 -0.34
CA ILE A 45 8.54 -3.92 -0.51
C ILE A 45 8.30 -4.64 0.84
N GLY A 46 7.75 -5.85 0.79
CA GLY A 46 7.46 -6.66 1.98
C GLY A 46 6.18 -6.27 2.74
N SER A 47 5.45 -5.24 2.29
CA SER A 47 4.13 -4.86 2.82
C SER A 47 3.03 -5.09 1.80
N SER A 48 1.82 -5.42 2.27
CA SER A 48 0.63 -5.47 1.41
C SER A 48 0.37 -4.11 0.78
N LEU A 49 0.10 -4.11 -0.52
CA LEU A 49 -0.16 -2.91 -1.32
C LEU A 49 -1.62 -2.89 -1.74
N THR A 50 -2.25 -1.73 -1.77
CA THR A 50 -3.58 -1.55 -2.36
C THR A 50 -3.42 -1.07 -3.80
N ALA A 51 -3.97 -1.83 -4.74
CA ALA A 51 -4.12 -1.42 -6.12
C ALA A 51 -5.47 -0.75 -6.33
N ARG A 52 -5.47 0.45 -6.92
CA ARG A 52 -6.69 1.22 -7.23
C ARG A 52 -6.67 1.71 -8.67
N ILE A 53 -7.79 1.62 -9.37
CA ILE A 53 -7.92 2.12 -10.75
C ILE A 53 -8.46 3.56 -10.78
N THR A 54 -7.94 4.38 -11.68
CA THR A 54 -8.44 5.74 -11.97
C THR A 54 -8.27 6.06 -13.47
N PRO A 55 -9.19 6.79 -14.12
CA PRO A 55 -10.52 7.23 -13.65
C PRO A 55 -11.51 6.05 -13.48
N PRO A 56 -12.66 6.25 -12.79
CA PRO A 56 -13.58 5.18 -12.37
C PRO A 56 -14.08 4.24 -13.48
N ASP A 57 -14.19 4.73 -14.72
CA ASP A 57 -14.68 3.97 -15.86
C ASP A 57 -13.60 3.09 -16.52
N SER A 58 -12.39 3.15 -15.99
CA SER A 58 -11.26 2.37 -16.49
C SER A 58 -11.29 0.94 -15.93
N LYS A 59 -10.53 0.07 -16.60
CA LYS A 59 -10.38 -1.34 -16.24
C LYS A 59 -8.89 -1.66 -16.24
N ALA A 60 -8.46 -2.46 -15.29
CA ALA A 60 -7.10 -2.97 -15.24
C ALA A 60 -7.05 -4.46 -14.94
N ILE A 61 -6.05 -5.12 -15.49
CA ILE A 61 -5.62 -6.46 -15.12
C ILE A 61 -4.18 -6.33 -14.65
N ILE A 62 -3.90 -6.79 -13.44
CA ILE A 62 -2.58 -6.74 -12.82
C ILE A 62 -2.15 -8.18 -12.55
N LEU A 63 -0.97 -8.56 -13.04
CA LEU A 63 -0.33 -9.82 -12.73
C LEU A 63 0.92 -9.54 -11.91
N VAL A 64 1.13 -10.33 -10.87
CA VAL A 64 2.38 -10.34 -10.10
C VAL A 64 3.04 -11.69 -10.33
N ILE A 65 4.26 -11.66 -10.86
CA ILE A 65 5.08 -12.83 -11.16
C ILE A 65 6.34 -12.75 -10.31
N ASP A 66 6.72 -13.82 -9.63
CA ASP A 66 7.97 -13.89 -8.88
C ASP A 66 9.19 -14.21 -9.76
N SER A 67 10.36 -14.32 -9.14
CA SER A 67 11.61 -14.66 -9.82
C SER A 67 11.65 -16.08 -10.39
N ASP A 68 10.89 -17.01 -9.81
CA ASP A 68 10.73 -18.39 -10.27
C ASP A 68 9.66 -18.54 -11.37
N GLN A 69 9.19 -17.42 -11.94
CA GLN A 69 8.16 -17.36 -12.98
C GLN A 69 6.79 -17.87 -12.51
N THR A 70 6.56 -17.92 -11.20
CA THR A 70 5.28 -18.30 -10.61
C THR A 70 4.38 -17.09 -10.47
N MET A 71 3.12 -17.24 -10.88
CA MET A 71 2.12 -16.20 -10.72
C MET A 71 1.62 -16.14 -9.27
N GLN A 72 1.98 -15.06 -8.57
CA GLN A 72 1.61 -14.82 -7.18
C GLN A 72 0.24 -14.15 -7.05
N ALA A 73 -0.15 -13.32 -8.02
CA ALA A 73 -1.47 -12.70 -8.03
C ALA A 73 -1.98 -12.39 -9.43
N LEU A 74 -3.30 -12.47 -9.58
CA LEU A 74 -4.07 -11.96 -10.71
C LEU A 74 -5.23 -11.11 -10.18
N VAL A 75 -5.16 -9.81 -10.41
CA VAL A 75 -6.15 -8.84 -9.92
C VAL A 75 -6.85 -8.16 -11.10
N ARG A 76 -8.17 -8.06 -11.03
CA ARG A 76 -8.98 -7.38 -12.04
C ARG A 76 -9.72 -6.21 -11.41
N LEU A 77 -9.35 -5.00 -11.79
CA LEU A 77 -9.99 -3.76 -11.35
C LEU A 77 -10.98 -3.26 -12.41
N ASN A 78 -12.11 -2.74 -11.96
CA ASN A 78 -13.16 -2.14 -12.80
C ASN A 78 -14.09 -1.27 -11.93
N GLN A 79 -15.12 -0.66 -12.52
CA GLN A 79 -16.11 0.16 -11.78
C GLN A 79 -16.71 -0.51 -10.53
N LYS A 80 -16.96 -1.84 -10.56
CA LYS A 80 -17.54 -2.59 -9.42
C LYS A 80 -16.48 -2.96 -8.39
N VAL A 81 -15.24 -3.15 -8.82
CA VAL A 81 -14.09 -3.50 -7.99
C VAL A 81 -12.99 -2.45 -8.26
N PRO A 82 -13.13 -1.23 -7.73
CA PRO A 82 -12.23 -0.13 -8.07
C PRO A 82 -10.87 -0.25 -7.38
N GLN A 83 -10.78 -1.09 -6.35
CA GLN A 83 -9.54 -1.36 -5.62
C GLN A 83 -9.49 -2.77 -5.06
N GLN A 84 -8.28 -3.31 -4.91
CA GLN A 84 -8.03 -4.62 -4.32
C GLN A 84 -6.63 -4.65 -3.71
N ILE A 85 -6.47 -5.44 -2.63
CA ILE A 85 -5.17 -5.64 -1.98
C ILE A 85 -4.37 -6.67 -2.78
N LEU A 86 -3.11 -6.32 -3.06
CA LEU A 86 -2.08 -7.19 -3.61
C LEU A 86 -1.29 -7.83 -2.48
N PRO A 87 -0.77 -9.05 -2.68
CA PRO A 87 0.16 -9.65 -1.74
C PRO A 87 1.42 -8.78 -1.60
N PRO A 88 2.15 -8.91 -0.47
CA PRO A 88 3.47 -8.30 -0.33
C PRO A 88 4.36 -8.66 -1.52
N LEU A 89 4.99 -7.65 -2.12
CA LEU A 89 5.94 -7.84 -3.21
C LEU A 89 7.34 -8.06 -2.63
N ASP A 90 8.18 -8.80 -3.36
CA ASP A 90 9.63 -8.82 -3.17
C ASP A 90 10.33 -8.04 -4.31
N TYR A 91 11.59 -7.68 -4.12
CA TYR A 91 12.39 -6.86 -5.03
C TYR A 91 12.63 -7.50 -6.40
N ASP A 92 12.50 -8.81 -6.52
CA ASP A 92 12.69 -9.56 -7.76
C ASP A 92 11.38 -9.84 -8.50
N TYR A 93 10.25 -9.37 -7.97
CA TYR A 93 8.94 -9.57 -8.59
C TYR A 93 8.75 -8.65 -9.80
N SER A 94 8.03 -9.16 -10.79
CA SER A 94 7.57 -8.42 -11.95
C SER A 94 6.07 -8.15 -11.84
N ILE A 95 5.69 -6.89 -12.01
CA ILE A 95 4.30 -6.43 -12.04
C ILE A 95 3.94 -6.13 -13.49
N ILE A 96 2.97 -6.85 -14.04
CA ILE A 96 2.48 -6.65 -15.40
C ILE A 96 1.10 -6.03 -15.31
N ILE A 97 0.92 -4.88 -15.95
CA ILE A 97 -0.34 -4.12 -15.90
C ILE A 97 -0.87 -3.97 -17.31
N PHE A 98 -2.13 -4.33 -17.51
CA PHE A 98 -2.92 -4.01 -18.69
C PHE A 98 -4.06 -3.10 -18.26
N THR A 99 -4.10 -1.87 -18.75
CA THR A 99 -5.09 -0.87 -18.33
C THR A 99 -5.40 0.13 -19.44
N ASN A 100 -6.64 0.63 -19.47
CA ASN A 100 -7.02 1.78 -20.30
C ASN A 100 -7.06 3.11 -19.50
N GLY A 101 -6.59 3.09 -18.26
CA GLY A 101 -6.40 4.25 -17.39
C GLY A 101 -5.09 4.16 -16.62
N THR A 102 -5.12 4.49 -15.33
CA THR A 102 -3.95 4.51 -14.44
C THR A 102 -4.22 3.69 -13.19
N VAL A 103 -3.28 2.82 -12.84
CA VAL A 103 -3.30 2.05 -11.58
C VAL A 103 -2.46 2.79 -10.55
N LEU A 104 -3.04 3.10 -9.40
CA LEU A 104 -2.36 3.62 -8.22
C LEU A 104 -2.03 2.46 -7.28
N LEU A 105 -0.76 2.30 -6.90
CA LEU A 105 -0.32 1.35 -5.88
C LEU A 105 0.17 2.11 -4.64
N SER A 106 -0.33 1.73 -3.47
CA SER A 106 0.06 2.25 -2.14
C SER A 106 -0.32 1.26 -1.05
#